data_AF-A0A1B8X2N3-F1
#
_entry.id   AF-A0A1B8X2N3-F1
#
_cell.length_a   1.000
_cell.length_b   1.000
_cell.length_c   1.000
_cell.angle_alpha   90.00
_cell.angle_beta   90.00
_cell.angle_gamma   90.00
#
_symmetry.space_group_name_H-M   'P 1'
#
loop_
_entity.id
_entity.type
_entity.pdbx_description
1 polymer ?
#
loop_
_entity_poly.entity_id
_entity_poly.type
_entity_poly.pdbx_seq_one_letter_code
_entity_poly.pdbx_strand_id
1 'polypeptide(L)'
;MFSGIVIIKFIIYAVKLQMGVYNLKIRMLNSRNEINRLGKDENFIHFSFRPSDIDILEILKNCPNLKAAQIPPSYMKSLSENVPKILKMQGVELLKGDLKGTKVISIWKLQINNFVFI
;
A
#
# COMPACT_ATOMS: atom_id res chain seq x y z
N MET A 1 -11.51 -5.99 12.69
CA MET A 1 -12.54 -5.50 11.73
C MET A 1 -11.83 -4.63 10.70
N PHE A 2 -11.49 -5.20 9.55
CA PHE A 2 -10.92 -4.44 8.42
C PHE A 2 -12.00 -3.44 7.98
N SER A 3 -11.70 -2.14 7.98
CA SER A 3 -12.63 -1.17 7.41
C SER A 3 -12.70 -1.45 5.91
N GLY A 4 -13.77 -2.12 5.45
CA GLY A 4 -13.93 -2.57 4.06
C GLY A 4 -13.72 -1.45 3.03
N ILE A 5 -13.95 -0.20 3.42
CA ILE A 5 -13.76 1.02 2.62
C ILE A 5 -12.30 1.16 2.11
N VAL A 6 -11.32 0.73 2.90
CA VAL A 6 -9.89 0.93 2.60
C VAL A 6 -9.41 0.00 1.48
N ILE A 7 -9.89 -1.24 1.50
CA ILE A 7 -9.58 -2.28 0.52
C ILE A 7 -10.31 -1.99 -0.80
N ILE A 8 -11.55 -1.48 -0.72
CA ILE A 8 -12.34 -1.07 -1.88
C ILE A 8 -11.60 0.00 -2.70
N LYS A 9 -10.95 1.00 -2.08
CA LYS A 9 -10.18 2.01 -2.82
C LYS A 9 -9.01 1.41 -3.63
N PHE A 10 -8.28 0.44 -3.07
CA PHE A 10 -7.21 -0.25 -3.80
C PHE A 10 -7.75 -1.10 -4.94
N ILE A 11 -8.87 -1.80 -4.72
CA ILE A 11 -9.51 -2.63 -5.74
C ILE A 11 -10.02 -1.75 -6.89
N ILE A 12 -10.75 -0.66 -6.59
CA ILE A 12 -11.21 0.30 -7.61
C ILE A 12 -10.03 0.87 -8.39
N TYR A 13 -8.94 1.23 -7.70
CA TYR A 13 -7.74 1.74 -8.36
C TYR A 13 -7.08 0.69 -9.27
N ALA A 14 -6.98 -0.55 -8.83
CA ALA A 14 -6.42 -1.63 -9.63
C ALA A 14 -7.30 -1.98 -10.85
N VAL A 15 -8.63 -1.96 -10.69
CA VAL A 15 -9.59 -2.12 -11.80
C VAL A 15 -9.46 -0.96 -12.80
N LYS A 16 -9.31 0.28 -12.33
CA LYS A 16 -9.04 1.47 -13.16
C LYS A 16 -7.76 1.32 -14.00
N LEU A 17 -6.75 0.63 -13.47
CA LEU A 17 -5.49 0.37 -14.16
C LEU A 17 -5.54 -0.86 -15.11
N GLN A 18 -6.72 -1.44 -15.37
CA GLN A 18 -6.89 -2.67 -16.16
C GLN A 18 -5.98 -3.83 -15.70
N MET A 19 -5.62 -3.84 -14.41
CA MET A 19 -4.88 -4.95 -13.82
C MET A 19 -5.86 -6.04 -13.42
N GLY A 20 -5.56 -7.30 -13.77
CA GLY A 20 -6.33 -8.44 -13.27
C GLY A 20 -6.36 -8.45 -11.74
N VAL A 21 -7.55 -8.26 -11.15
CA VAL A 21 -7.76 -8.11 -9.70
C VAL A 21 -7.26 -9.31 -8.90
N TYR A 22 -7.21 -10.47 -9.56
CA TYR A 22 -6.78 -11.72 -8.98
C TYR A 22 -5.35 -11.67 -8.41
N ASN A 23 -4.37 -11.10 -9.10
CA ASN A 23 -2.98 -11.14 -8.61
C ASN A 23 -2.60 -9.96 -7.72
N LEU A 24 -3.58 -9.19 -7.22
CA LEU A 24 -3.30 -8.06 -6.34
C LEU A 24 -2.77 -8.53 -4.99
N LYS A 25 -1.53 -8.12 -4.73
CA LYS A 25 -0.82 -8.33 -3.49
C LYS A 25 -0.50 -6.97 -2.89
N ILE A 26 -0.97 -6.73 -1.68
CA ILE A 26 -0.63 -5.53 -0.90
C ILE A 26 0.41 -5.93 0.12
N ARG A 27 1.59 -5.30 0.03
CA ARG A 27 2.68 -5.54 0.98
C ARG A 27 2.55 -4.61 2.17
N MET A 28 2.38 -5.18 3.35
CA MET A 28 2.33 -4.41 4.59
C MET A 28 3.73 -4.25 5.15
N LEU A 29 4.11 -3.01 5.45
CA LEU A 29 5.40 -2.64 6.02
C LEU A 29 5.17 -2.25 7.47
N ASN A 30 5.61 -3.13 8.38
CA ASN A 30 5.46 -2.92 9.81
C ASN A 30 6.62 -2.16 10.44
N SER A 31 7.80 -2.24 9.83
CA SER A 31 9.00 -1.54 10.29
C SER A 31 9.91 -1.19 9.11
N ARG A 32 10.83 -0.25 9.34
CA ARG A 32 11.82 0.18 8.33
C ARG A 32 12.70 -0.97 7.82
N ASN A 33 12.99 -1.95 8.67
CA ASN A 33 13.80 -3.11 8.29
C ASN A 33 13.16 -3.95 7.18
N GLU A 34 11.83 -3.85 6.98
CA GLU A 34 11.13 -4.55 5.90
C GLU A 34 11.30 -3.87 4.53
N ILE A 35 11.73 -2.60 4.48
CA ILE A 35 11.98 -1.86 3.23
C ILE A 35 13.05 -2.57 2.38
N ASN A 36 14.13 -3.05 3.04
CA ASN A 36 15.21 -3.79 2.40
C ASN A 36 14.80 -5.16 1.85
N ARG A 37 13.62 -5.65 2.26
CA ARG A 37 13.06 -6.95 1.81
C ARG A 37 11.99 -6.77 0.74
N LEU A 38 11.79 -5.55 0.26
CA LEU A 38 10.89 -5.27 -0.86
C LEU A 38 11.52 -5.73 -2.17
N GLY A 39 10.72 -6.37 -3.01
CA GLY A 39 11.12 -6.84 -4.33
C GLY A 39 10.47 -6.02 -5.44
N LYS A 40 10.97 -6.20 -6.66
CA LYS A 40 10.49 -5.50 -7.87
C LYS A 40 9.05 -5.82 -8.26
N ASP A 41 8.48 -6.89 -7.72
CA ASP A 41 7.14 -7.38 -8.02
C ASP A 41 6.05 -6.74 -7.15
N GLU A 42 6.44 -5.99 -6.11
CA GLU A 42 5.48 -5.37 -5.18
C GLU A 42 4.96 -4.06 -5.79
N ASN A 43 3.71 -4.08 -6.28
CA ASN A 43 3.06 -2.93 -6.93
C ASN A 43 2.29 -2.03 -5.95
N PHE A 44 1.97 -2.55 -4.76
CA PHE A 44 1.08 -1.90 -3.80
C PHE A 44 1.61 -2.10 -2.39
N ILE A 45 1.82 -1.00 -1.65
CA ILE A 45 2.35 -1.04 -0.29
C ILE A 45 1.43 -0.34 0.70
N HIS A 46 1.43 -0.83 1.94
CA HIS A 46 0.75 -0.22 3.07
C HIS A 46 1.73 -0.01 4.23
N PHE A 47 1.81 1.21 4.74
CA PHE A 47 2.66 1.54 5.87
C PHE A 47 1.90 1.44 7.18
N SER A 48 2.42 0.70 8.16
CA SER A 48 1.91 0.78 9.55
C SER A 48 2.73 1.74 10.42
N PHE A 49 3.70 2.45 9.84
CA PHE A 49 4.54 3.44 10.50
C PHE A 49 4.63 4.71 9.64
N ARG A 50 5.18 5.80 10.20
CA ARG A 50 5.44 7.03 9.45
C ARG A 50 6.74 6.89 8.64
N PRO A 51 6.70 6.88 7.29
CA PRO A 51 7.93 6.88 6.50
C PRO A 51 8.58 8.27 6.50
N SER A 52 9.90 8.29 6.42
CA SER A 52 10.72 9.48 6.15
C SER A 52 10.99 9.64 4.65
N ASP A 53 11.52 10.79 4.24
CA ASP A 53 11.91 11.04 2.85
C ASP A 53 12.91 9.99 2.34
N ILE A 54 13.86 9.59 3.19
CA ILE A 54 14.87 8.56 2.90
C ILE A 54 14.21 7.20 2.70
N ASP A 55 13.29 6.82 3.59
CA ASP A 55 12.54 5.56 3.48
C ASP A 55 11.81 5.46 2.13
N ILE A 56 11.19 6.56 1.67
CA ILE A 56 10.45 6.61 0.40
C ILE A 56 11.40 6.46 -0.80
N LEU A 57 12.54 7.13 -0.79
CA LEU A 57 13.53 7.01 -1.87
C LEU A 57 14.08 5.59 -1.97
N GLU A 58 14.34 4.93 -0.84
CA GLU A 58 14.80 3.55 -0.80
C GLU A 58 13.75 2.58 -1.34
N ILE A 59 12.47 2.79 -1.00
CA ILE A 59 11.35 2.01 -1.53
C ILE A 59 11.24 2.16 -3.05
N LEU A 60 11.31 3.39 -3.57
CA LEU A 60 11.22 3.64 -5.02
C LEU A 60 12.38 3.03 -5.79
N LYS A 61 13.57 2.98 -5.18
CA LYS A 61 14.74 2.28 -5.73
C LYS A 61 14.54 0.77 -5.77
N ASN A 62 13.97 0.17 -4.73
CA ASN A 62 13.75 -1.28 -4.64
C ASN A 62 12.54 -1.75 -5.46
N CYS A 63 11.52 -0.92 -5.59
CA CYS A 63 10.25 -1.19 -6.27
C CYS A 63 9.99 -0.18 -7.41
N PRO A 64 10.65 -0.34 -8.58
CA PRO A 64 10.45 0.57 -9.70
C PRO A 64 9.03 0.53 -10.29
N ASN A 65 8.29 -0.57 -10.05
CA ASN A 65 6.92 -0.76 -10.55
C ASN A 65 5.85 -0.36 -9.53
N LEU A 66 6.22 0.31 -8.43
CA LEU A 66 5.27 0.72 -7.40
C LEU A 66 4.19 1.62 -8.01
N LYS A 67 2.92 1.31 -7.77
CA LYS A 67 1.78 2.06 -8.33
C LYS A 67 1.06 2.89 -7.29
N ALA A 68 0.88 2.33 -6.10
CA ALA A 68 0.29 3.08 -5.00
C ALA A 68 0.88 2.71 -3.64
N ALA A 69 0.96 3.73 -2.79
CA ALA A 69 1.43 3.65 -1.43
C ALA A 69 0.33 4.13 -0.47
N GLN A 70 0.01 3.33 0.54
CA GLN A 70 -1.03 3.68 1.50
C GLN A 70 -0.46 4.07 2.86
N ILE A 71 -0.93 5.20 3.38
CA ILE A 71 -0.54 5.70 4.70
C ILE A 71 -1.79 5.90 5.58
N PRO A 72 -1.74 5.46 6.85
CA PRO A 72 -2.76 5.72 7.85
C PRO A 72 -3.05 7.22 8.02
N PRO A 73 -4.34 7.61 8.20
CA PRO A 73 -4.72 9.00 8.40
C PRO A 73 -3.97 9.73 9.52
N SER A 74 -3.60 9.00 10.58
CA SER A 74 -2.85 9.51 11.73
C SER A 74 -1.47 10.02 11.33
N TYR A 75 -0.76 9.28 10.47
CA TYR A 75 0.58 9.65 10.02
C TYR A 75 0.57 10.72 8.94
N MET A 76 -0.52 10.83 8.17
CA MET A 76 -0.64 11.81 7.09
C MET A 76 -0.43 13.27 7.58
N LYS A 77 -0.92 13.61 8.78
CA LYS A 77 -0.76 14.96 9.36
C LYS A 77 0.69 15.31 9.70
N SER A 78 1.47 14.29 10.02
CA SER A 78 2.86 14.45 10.43
C SER A 78 3.83 14.14 9.29
N LEU A 79 3.34 13.67 8.14
CA LEU A 79 4.17 13.27 7.02
C LEU A 79 4.94 14.48 6.47
N SER A 80 6.19 14.27 6.06
CA SER A 80 6.96 15.32 5.38
C SER A 80 6.25 15.73 4.09
N GLU A 81 6.25 17.04 3.79
CA GLU A 81 5.64 17.60 2.59
C GLU A 81 6.29 17.11 1.29
N ASN A 82 7.52 16.60 1.38
CA ASN A 82 8.25 16.08 0.22
C ASN A 82 7.77 14.70 -0.19
N VAL A 83 7.33 13.86 0.75
CA VAL A 83 6.86 12.49 0.46
C VAL A 83 5.81 12.45 -0.65
N PRO A 84 4.69 13.20 -0.59
CA PRO A 84 3.71 13.18 -1.69
C PRO A 84 4.28 13.72 -3.00
N LYS A 85 5.23 14.68 -2.96
CA LYS A 85 5.87 15.23 -4.17
C LYS A 85 6.75 14.18 -4.85
N ILE A 86 7.60 13.50 -4.08
CA ILE A 86 8.50 12.45 -4.57
C ILE A 86 7.70 11.29 -5.18
N LEU A 87 6.66 10.82 -4.48
CA LEU A 87 5.78 9.76 -4.98
C LEU A 87 5.09 10.17 -6.29
N LYS A 88 4.54 11.39 -6.33
CA LYS A 88 3.89 11.93 -7.54
C LYS A 88 4.85 12.03 -8.73
N MET A 89 6.10 12.43 -8.51
CA MET A 89 7.12 12.50 -9.56
C MET A 89 7.44 11.12 -10.17
N GLN A 90 7.34 10.06 -9.37
CA GLN A 90 7.52 8.68 -9.84
C GLN A 90 6.22 8.02 -10.33
N GLY A 91 5.13 8.79 -10.43
CA GLY A 91 3.83 8.25 -10.85
C GLY A 91 3.15 7.35 -9.81
N VAL A 92 3.60 7.37 -8.55
CA VAL A 92 3.04 6.59 -7.45
C VAL A 92 1.94 7.37 -6.76
N GLU A 93 0.75 6.77 -6.66
CA GLU A 93 -0.38 7.39 -5.98
C GLU A 93 -0.30 7.20 -4.46
N LEU A 94 -0.39 8.30 -3.72
CA LEU A 94 -0.47 8.27 -2.26
C LEU A 94 -1.93 8.14 -1.82
N LEU A 95 -2.26 6.98 -1.26
CA LEU A 95 -3.60 6.64 -0.78
C LEU A 95 -3.70 6.84 0.72
N LYS A 96 -4.78 7.50 1.16
CA LYS A 96 -5.11 7.63 2.59
C LYS A 96 -5.97 6.44 3.03
N GLY A 97 -5.51 5.67 4.00
CA GLY A 97 -6.26 4.53 4.55
C GLY A 97 -5.47 3.73 5.57
N ASP A 98 -6.16 2.96 6.41
CA ASP A 98 -5.56 2.15 7.48
C ASP A 98 -5.95 0.67 7.29
N LEU A 99 -4.96 -0.23 7.21
CA LEU A 99 -5.18 -1.67 7.16
C LEU A 99 -4.74 -2.27 8.50
N LYS A 100 -5.71 -2.78 9.26
CA LYS A 100 -5.43 -3.50 10.51
C LYS A 100 -5.27 -4.99 10.22
N GLY A 101 -4.04 -5.52 10.09
CA GLY A 101 -3.85 -6.97 9.83
C GLY A 101 -2.41 -7.43 9.56
N THR A 102 -2.26 -8.69 9.13
CA THR A 102 -1.00 -9.45 8.95
C THR A 102 -0.11 -8.92 7.80
N LYS A 103 1.20 -9.23 7.86
CA LYS A 103 2.32 -8.78 6.98
C LYS A 103 2.09 -8.75 5.46
N VAL A 104 1.19 -9.57 4.92
CA VAL A 104 0.87 -9.60 3.48
C VAL A 104 -0.61 -9.90 3.33
N ILE A 105 -1.31 -9.09 2.55
CA ILE A 105 -2.73 -9.28 2.24
C ILE A 105 -2.85 -9.56 0.74
N SER A 106 -3.14 -10.81 0.40
CA SER A 106 -3.53 -11.21 -0.96
C SER A 106 -5.05 -11.13 -1.07
N ILE A 107 -5.57 -10.50 -2.12
CA ILE A 107 -7.02 -10.24 -2.26
C ILE A 107 -7.85 -11.52 -2.34
N TRP A 108 -7.33 -12.59 -2.95
CA TRP A 108 -7.97 -13.92 -2.89
C TRP A 108 -8.15 -14.46 -1.47
N LYS A 109 -7.24 -14.15 -0.55
CA LYS A 109 -7.31 -14.61 0.85
C LYS A 109 -8.35 -13.83 1.67
N LEU A 110 -8.73 -12.64 1.21
CA LEU A 110 -9.85 -11.86 1.76
C LEU A 110 -11.20 -12.42 1.29
N GLN A 111 -11.32 -12.91 0.06
CA GLN A 111 -12.55 -13.60 -0.39
C GLN A 111 -12.85 -14.84 0.46
N ILE A 112 -11.84 -15.53 0.98
CA ILE A 112 -12.05 -16.74 1.82
C ILE A 112 -12.49 -16.39 3.26
N ASN A 113 -12.14 -15.22 3.79
CA ASN A 113 -12.41 -14.88 5.19
C ASN A 113 -13.51 -13.83 5.42
N ASN A 114 -14.05 -13.21 4.37
CA ASN A 114 -15.04 -12.13 4.50
C ASN A 114 -16.35 -12.35 3.72
N PHE A 115 -16.62 -13.57 3.26
CA PHE A 115 -17.97 -13.96 2.85
C PHE A 115 -18.66 -14.71 4.00
N VAL A 116 -19.15 -13.94 4.97
CA VAL A 116 -20.41 -14.30 5.63
C VAL A 116 -21.47 -13.51 4.87
N PHE A 117 -22.20 -14.19 3.99
CA PHE A 117 -23.45 -13.66 3.44
C PHE A 117 -24.44 -13.57 4.60
N ILE A 118 -24.75 -12.35 5.05
CA ILE A 118 -26.05 -11.99 5.63
C ILE A 118 -26.42 -10.62 5.10
#